data_AF-A0A4R6Q8Q8-F1
#
_entry.id   AF-A0A4R6Q8Q8-F1
#
_cell.length_a   1.000
_cell.length_b   1.000
_cell.length_c   1.000
_cell.angle_alpha   90.00
_cell.angle_beta   90.00
_cell.angle_gamma   90.00
#
_symmetry.space_group_name_H-M   'P 1'
#
loop_
_entity.id
_entity.type
_entity.pdbx_description
1 polymer ?
#
loop_
_entity_poly.entity_id
_entity_poly.type
_entity_poly.pdbx_seq_one_letter_code
_entity_poly.pdbx_strand_id
1 'polypeptide(L)'
;MDEDRYLQLRKEIFIICSIYAAVCEVVSLFILGFDKGFLMGLIAGVAIMLVNLELLKRIVVLYVNTKRLGLVVVLYLLRLCIYAGVAYLCYMISINGLLAYAIGVFGIVIGALISYKKEAV
;
A
#
# COMPACT_ATOMS: atom_id res chain seq x y z
N MET A 1 1.15 -8.01 19.64
CA MET A 1 1.99 -8.42 18.49
C MET A 1 3.39 -7.92 18.81
N ASP A 2 4.35 -8.84 18.94
CA ASP A 2 5.74 -8.47 19.22
C ASP A 2 6.29 -7.54 18.14
N GLU A 3 7.04 -6.54 18.58
CA GLU A 3 7.58 -5.48 17.72
C GLU A 3 8.53 -6.06 16.65
N ASP A 4 9.28 -7.10 17.00
CA ASP A 4 10.15 -7.84 16.08
C ASP A 4 9.37 -8.57 14.98
N ARG A 5 8.21 -9.15 15.33
CA ARG A 5 7.35 -9.85 14.37
C ARG A 5 6.71 -8.86 13.39
N TYR A 6 6.34 -7.67 13.86
CA TYR A 6 5.88 -6.60 12.98
C TYR A 6 6.98 -6.12 12.02
N LEU A 7 8.20 -5.94 12.51
CA LEU A 7 9.35 -5.54 11.69
C LEU A 7 9.67 -6.57 10.60
N GLN A 8 9.60 -7.86 10.92
CA GLN A 8 9.75 -8.93 9.94
C GLN A 8 8.63 -8.92 8.90
N LEU A 9 7.37 -8.83 9.33
CA LEU A 9 6.22 -8.79 8.42
C LEU A 9 6.29 -7.57 7.49
N ARG A 10 6.68 -6.40 8.01
CA ARG A 10 6.86 -5.17 7.24
C ARG A 10 7.95 -5.34 6.17
N LYS A 11 9.07 -5.98 6.51
CA LYS A 11 10.14 -6.27 5.56
C LYS A 11 9.66 -7.24 4.47
N GLU A 12 8.97 -8.32 4.84
CA GLU A 12 8.42 -9.27 3.86
C GLU A 12 7.42 -8.59 2.91
N ILE A 13 6.47 -7.82 3.44
CA ILE A 13 5.48 -7.09 2.63
C ILE A 13 6.19 -6.10 1.71
N PHE A 14 7.21 -5.39 2.19
CA PHE A 14 7.98 -4.45 1.38
C PHE A 14 8.72 -5.15 0.24
N ILE A 15 9.35 -6.29 0.51
CA ILE A 15 10.03 -7.11 -0.51
C ILE A 15 9.02 -7.59 -1.56
N ILE A 16 7.89 -8.16 -1.13
CA ILE A 16 6.86 -8.66 -2.05
C ILE A 16 6.28 -7.52 -2.90
N CYS A 17 6.00 -6.36 -2.30
CA CYS A 17 5.50 -5.19 -3.03
C CYS A 17 6.53 -4.66 -4.03
N SER A 18 7.81 -4.67 -3.67
CA SER A 18 8.90 -4.23 -4.57
C SER A 18 9.05 -5.18 -5.76
N ILE A 19 8.99 -6.49 -5.53
CA ILE A 19 9.01 -7.50 -6.61
C ILE A 19 7.77 -7.35 -7.49
N TYR A 20 6.59 -7.21 -6.89
CA TYR A 20 5.34 -7.02 -7.62
C TYR A 20 5.37 -5.76 -8.48
N ALA A 21 5.83 -4.62 -7.92
CA ALA A 21 5.98 -3.38 -8.66
C ALA A 21 6.98 -3.53 -9.81
N ALA A 22 8.11 -4.20 -9.60
CA ALA A 22 9.07 -4.47 -10.67
C ALA A 22 8.44 -5.31 -11.80
N VAL A 23 7.65 -6.33 -11.48
CA VAL A 23 6.93 -7.13 -12.48
C VAL A 23 5.90 -6.29 -13.22
N CYS A 24 5.12 -5.46 -12.52
CA CYS A 24 4.14 -4.56 -13.13
C CYS A 24 4.80 -3.55 -14.08
N GLU A 25 5.95 -3.00 -13.71
CA GLU A 25 6.72 -2.08 -14.55
C GLU A 25 7.26 -2.79 -15.80
N VAL A 26 7.84 -3.99 -15.64
CA VAL A 26 8.34 -4.79 -16.77
C VAL A 26 7.22 -5.14 -17.74
N VAL A 27 6.06 -5.57 -17.25
CA VAL A 27 4.89 -5.85 -18.10
C VAL A 27 4.39 -4.58 -18.79
N SER A 28 4.34 -3.45 -18.06
CA SER A 28 3.94 -2.16 -18.60
C SER A 28 4.86 -1.71 -19.75
N LEU A 29 6.17 -1.92 -19.64
CA LEU A 29 7.14 -1.62 -20.70
C LEU A 29 6.81 -2.33 -22.03
N PHE A 30 6.29 -3.56 -21.99
CA PHE A 30 5.90 -4.29 -23.20
C PHE A 30 4.56 -3.85 -23.80
N ILE A 31 3.66 -3.26 -23.01
CA ILE A 31 2.30 -2.90 -23.44
C ILE A 31 2.18 -1.40 -23.76
N LEU A 32 2.66 -0.55 -22.86
CA LEU A 32 2.53 0.91 -22.88
C LEU A 32 3.84 1.60 -23.27
N GLY A 33 4.97 0.89 -23.27
CA GLY A 33 6.30 1.50 -23.37
C GLY A 33 6.73 2.19 -22.07
N PHE A 34 7.76 3.03 -22.13
CA PHE A 34 8.24 3.77 -20.95
C PHE A 34 7.33 4.97 -20.65
N ASP A 35 6.28 4.76 -19.86
CA ASP A 35 5.36 5.79 -19.37
C ASP A 35 5.78 6.29 -17.98
N LYS A 36 6.30 7.52 -17.91
CA LYS A 36 6.70 8.15 -16.65
C LYS A 36 5.55 8.35 -15.67
N GLY A 37 4.32 8.56 -16.18
CA GLY A 37 3.12 8.67 -15.36
C GLY A 37 2.74 7.35 -14.72
N PHE A 38 2.88 6.25 -15.45
CA PHE A 38 2.71 4.89 -14.90
C PHE A 38 3.72 4.63 -13.78
N LEU A 39 5.01 4.85 -14.02
CA LEU A 39 6.06 4.66 -13.01
C LEU A 39 5.81 5.50 -11.75
N MET A 40 5.48 6.79 -11.90
CA MET A 40 5.18 7.66 -10.76
C MET A 40 3.92 7.22 -10.00
N GLY A 41 2.89 6.79 -10.72
CA GLY A 41 1.67 6.23 -10.12
C GLY A 41 1.97 4.99 -9.30
N LEU A 42 2.76 4.07 -9.85
CA LEU A 42 3.15 2.82 -9.18
C LEU A 42 3.96 3.09 -7.91
N ILE A 43 4.96 3.97 -7.98
CA ILE A 43 5.78 4.38 -6.83
C ILE A 43 4.89 5.04 -5.76
N ALA A 44 3.99 5.94 -6.16
CA ALA A 44 3.06 6.60 -5.24
C ALA A 44 2.12 5.57 -4.57
N GLY A 45 1.64 4.58 -5.32
CA GLY A 45 0.81 3.48 -4.80
C GLY A 45 1.53 2.62 -3.77
N VAL A 46 2.80 2.29 -4.01
CA VAL A 46 3.62 1.53 -3.05
C VAL A 46 3.95 2.38 -1.81
N ALA A 47 4.35 3.63 -2.01
CA ALA A 47 4.71 4.55 -0.93
C ALA A 47 3.53 4.84 0.00
N ILE A 48 2.35 5.12 -0.56
CA ILE A 48 1.14 5.38 0.25
C ILE A 48 0.75 4.14 1.05
N MET A 49 1.04 2.95 0.52
CA MET A 49 0.76 1.70 1.21
C MET A 49 1.67 1.46 2.42
N LEU A 50 2.94 1.86 2.34
CA LEU A 50 3.84 1.80 3.51
C LEU A 50 3.36 2.72 4.63
N VAL A 51 2.96 3.94 4.27
CA VAL A 51 2.37 4.89 5.22
C VAL A 51 1.09 4.31 5.82
N ASN A 52 0.28 3.63 5.01
CA ASN A 52 -0.91 2.97 5.49
C ASN A 52 -0.62 1.84 6.51
N LEU A 53 0.38 0.99 6.30
CA LEU A 53 0.71 -0.07 7.26
C LEU A 53 1.07 0.49 8.64
N GLU A 54 1.76 1.63 8.69
CA GLU A 54 2.08 2.32 9.95
C GLU A 54 0.84 2.91 10.61
N LEU A 55 -0.03 3.55 9.82
CA LEU A 55 -1.33 4.06 10.29
C LEU A 55 -2.21 2.93 10.84
N LEU A 56 -2.27 1.80 10.13
CA LEU A 56 -3.05 0.64 10.55
C LEU A 56 -2.52 0.05 11.86
N LYS A 57 -1.19 -0.07 12.03
CA LYS A 57 -0.59 -0.47 13.31
C LYS A 57 -1.03 0.46 14.44
N ARG A 58 -0.95 1.78 14.23
CA ARG A 58 -1.39 2.76 15.23
C ARG A 58 -2.87 2.63 15.55
N ILE A 59 -3.72 2.46 14.55
CA ILE A 59 -5.18 2.27 14.73
C ILE A 59 -5.46 1.02 15.56
N VAL A 60 -4.84 -0.12 15.22
CA VAL A 60 -5.04 -1.38 15.95
C VAL A 60 -4.57 -1.26 17.39
N VAL A 61 -3.38 -0.71 17.63
CA VAL A 61 -2.85 -0.49 18.99
C VAL A 61 -3.79 0.42 19.80
N LEU A 62 -4.27 1.50 19.19
CA LEU A 62 -5.17 2.44 19.84
C LEU A 62 -6.53 1.80 20.17
N TYR A 63 -7.09 1.04 19.23
CA TYR A 63 -8.35 0.32 19.39
C TYR A 63 -8.27 -0.69 20.54
N VAL A 64 -7.23 -1.53 20.55
CA VAL A 64 -7.05 -2.59 21.56
C VAL A 64 -6.76 -2.00 22.94
N ASN A 65 -5.89 -0.99 23.04
CA ASN A 65 -5.40 -0.51 24.33
C ASN A 65 -6.29 0.56 24.98
N THR A 66 -6.93 1.44 24.20
CA THR A 66 -7.64 2.60 24.77
C THR A 66 -9.16 2.55 24.58
N LYS A 67 -9.69 1.64 23.76
CA LYS A 67 -11.12 1.57 23.39
C LYS A 67 -11.72 2.91 22.91
N ARG A 68 -10.88 3.88 22.51
CA ARG A 68 -11.28 5.20 22.03
C ARG A 68 -11.74 5.13 20.58
N LEU A 69 -12.96 4.63 20.39
CA LEU A 69 -13.57 4.42 19.07
C LEU A 69 -13.59 5.67 18.19
N GLY A 70 -13.87 6.85 18.77
CA GLY A 70 -13.90 8.10 17.99
C GLY A 70 -12.57 8.43 17.31
N LEU A 71 -11.46 8.25 18.02
CA LEU A 71 -10.11 8.55 17.48
C LEU A 71 -9.69 7.50 16.44
N VAL A 72 -10.10 6.25 16.61
CA VAL A 72 -9.94 5.18 15.61
C VAL A 72 -10.67 5.52 14.31
N VAL A 73 -11.92 5.98 14.41
CA VAL A 73 -12.72 6.38 13.23
C VAL A 73 -12.08 7.56 12.52
N VAL A 74 -11.61 8.59 13.25
CA VAL A 74 -10.93 9.75 12.65
C VAL A 74 -9.66 9.33 11.91
N LEU A 75 -8.83 8.45 12.49
CA LEU A 75 -7.63 7.95 11.83
C LEU A 75 -7.96 7.09 10.59
N TYR A 76 -9.05 6.34 10.63
CA TYR A 76 -9.51 5.57 9.47
C TYR A 76 -10.02 6.48 8.34
N LEU A 77 -10.78 7.54 8.66
CA LEU A 77 -11.21 8.54 7.69
C LEU A 77 -10.01 9.29 7.09
N LEU A 78 -9.05 9.68 7.92
CA LEU A 78 -7.81 10.33 7.47
C LEU A 78 -7.08 9.47 6.45
N ARG A 79 -6.98 8.16 6.70
CA ARG A 79 -6.39 7.20 5.76
C ARG A 79 -7.12 7.19 4.41
N LEU A 80 -8.45 7.21 4.40
CA LEU A 80 -9.23 7.30 3.16
C LEU A 80 -8.99 8.61 2.41
N CYS A 81 -8.95 9.73 3.13
CA CYS A 81 -8.64 11.04 2.54
C CYS A 81 -7.24 11.07 1.92
N ILE A 82 -6.25 10.47 2.58
CA ILE A 82 -4.88 10.35 2.05
C ILE A 82 -4.87 9.53 0.75
N TYR A 83 -5.58 8.40 0.69
CA TYR A 83 -5.68 7.62 -0.55
C TYR A 83 -6.35 8.40 -1.67
N ALA A 84 -7.50 9.02 -1.37
CA ALA A 84 -8.22 9.81 -2.35
C ALA A 84 -7.39 11.00 -2.87
N GLY A 85 -6.65 11.67 -1.97
CA GLY A 85 -5.78 12.79 -2.32
C GLY A 85 -4.64 12.37 -3.25
N VAL A 86 -3.93 11.27 -2.94
CA VAL A 86 -2.85 10.79 -3.81
C VAL A 86 -3.40 10.23 -5.13
N ALA A 87 -4.53 9.53 -5.10
CA ALA A 87 -5.21 9.08 -6.33
C ALA A 87 -5.57 10.25 -7.23
N TYR A 88 -6.10 11.34 -6.68
CA TYR A 88 -6.40 12.55 -7.42
C TYR A 88 -5.15 13.19 -8.05
N LEU A 89 -4.05 13.27 -7.30
CA LEU A 89 -2.77 13.76 -7.84
C LEU A 89 -2.25 12.85 -8.97
N CYS A 90 -2.34 11.53 -8.84
CA CYS A 90 -1.96 10.59 -9.89
C CYS A 90 -2.85 10.74 -11.13
N TYR A 91 -4.16 10.94 -10.95
CA TYR A 91 -5.09 11.20 -12.04
C TYR A 91 -4.78 12.50 -12.79
N MET A 92 -4.41 13.56 -12.07
CA MET A 92 -4.00 14.84 -12.65
C MET A 92 -2.73 14.73 -13.51
N ILE A 93 -1.88 13.74 -13.23
CA ILE A 93 -0.67 13.46 -14.04
C ILE A 93 -1.07 12.66 -15.29
N SER A 94 -1.74 11.52 -15.12
CA SER A 94 -2.26 10.71 -16.23
C SER A 94 -3.24 9.64 -15.76
N ILE A 95 -4.13 9.21 -16.67
CA ILE A 95 -5.02 8.06 -16.43
C ILE A 95 -4.21 6.78 -16.16
N ASN A 96 -3.11 6.59 -16.87
CA ASN A 96 -2.19 5.46 -16.65
C ASN A 96 -1.54 5.52 -15.26
N GLY A 97 -1.23 6.72 -14.76
CA GLY A 97 -0.74 6.94 -13.40
C GLY A 97 -1.77 6.58 -12.33
N LEU A 98 -3.04 6.89 -12.56
CA LEU A 98 -4.12 6.45 -11.66
C LEU A 98 -4.27 4.92 -11.64
N LEU A 99 -4.20 4.27 -12.81
CA LEU A 99 -4.24 2.80 -12.90
C LEU A 99 -3.04 2.16 -12.22
N ALA A 100 -1.83 2.68 -12.45
CA ALA A 100 -0.61 2.23 -11.81
C ALA A 100 -0.64 2.41 -10.29
N TYR A 101 -1.21 3.52 -9.82
CA TYR A 101 -1.45 3.78 -8.41
C TYR A 101 -2.37 2.72 -7.79
N ALA A 102 -3.49 2.42 -8.45
CA ALA A 102 -4.39 1.37 -7.98
C ALA A 102 -3.69 0.02 -7.91
N ILE A 103 -2.92 -0.35 -8.94
CA ILE A 103 -2.10 -1.57 -8.97
C ILE A 103 -1.11 -1.60 -7.79
N GLY A 104 -0.38 -0.51 -7.55
CA GLY A 104 0.55 -0.39 -6.42
C GLY A 104 -0.14 -0.57 -5.06
N VAL A 105 -1.35 -0.04 -4.90
CA VAL A 105 -2.18 -0.23 -3.69
C VAL A 105 -2.62 -1.69 -3.54
N PHE A 106 -3.04 -2.35 -4.63
CA PHE A 106 -3.44 -3.76 -4.63
C PHE A 106 -2.29 -4.73 -4.33
N GLY A 107 -1.02 -4.33 -4.60
CA GLY A 107 0.16 -5.14 -4.30
C GLY A 107 0.25 -5.64 -2.86
N ILE A 108 -0.28 -4.89 -1.88
CA ILE A 108 -0.34 -5.35 -0.48
C ILE A 108 -1.44 -6.36 -0.21
N VAL A 109 -2.59 -6.31 -0.91
CA VAL A 109 -3.60 -7.37 -0.73
C VAL A 109 -2.98 -8.71 -1.10
N ILE A 110 -2.20 -8.73 -2.19
CA ILE A 110 -1.45 -9.90 -2.62
C ILE A 110 -0.35 -10.25 -1.60
N GLY A 111 0.47 -9.28 -1.18
CA GLY A 111 1.55 -9.53 -0.21
C GLY A 111 1.06 -10.03 1.16
N ALA A 112 -0.05 -9.47 1.65
CA ALA A 112 -0.69 -9.89 2.89
C ALA A 112 -1.32 -11.27 2.77
N LEU A 113 -1.99 -11.59 1.65
CA LEU A 113 -2.53 -12.92 1.39
C LEU A 113 -1.43 -13.99 1.32
N ILE A 114 -0.30 -13.69 0.67
CA ILE A 114 0.84 -14.60 0.55
C ILE A 114 1.50 -14.82 1.91
N SER A 115 1.76 -13.75 2.66
CA SER A 115 2.39 -13.84 3.99
C SER A 115 1.48 -14.55 5.00
N TYR A 116 0.16 -14.30 4.96
CA TYR A 116 -0.81 -15.04 5.80
C TYR A 116 -0.88 -16.53 5.45
N LYS A 117 -0.84 -16.89 4.15
CA LYS A 117 -0.81 -18.30 3.73
C LYS A 117 0.46 -19.02 4.19
N LYS A 118 1.60 -18.32 4.27
CA LYS A 118 2.87 -18.86 4.74
C LYS A 118 2.87 -19.16 6.25
N GLU A 119 2.06 -18.47 7.05
CA GLU A 119 1.89 -18.76 8.48
C GLU A 119 0.89 -19.91 8.77
N ALA A 120 0.05 -20.27 7.79
CA ALA A 120 -0.97 -21.32 7.93
C ALA A 120 -0.49 -22.72 7.51
N VAL A 121 0.74 -22.83 7.00
CA VAL A 121 1.41 -24.08 6.55
C VAL A 121 2.60 -24.34 7.47
#